data_AF-A0A968JRX7-F1
#
_entry.id   AF-A0A968JRX7-F1
#
_cell.length_a   1.000
_cell.length_b   1.000
_cell.length_c   1.000
_cell.angle_alpha   90.00
_cell.angle_beta   90.00
_cell.angle_gamma   90.00
#
_symmetry.space_group_name_H-M   'P 1'
#
loop_
_entity.id
_entity.type
_entity.pdbx_description
1 polymer ?
#
loop_
_entity_poly.entity_id
_entity_poly.type
_entity_poly.pdbx_seq_one_letter_code
_entity_poly.pdbx_strand_id
1 'polypeptide(L)'
;MSDSANLKNLAFTDSGSFVYSFKREGVEDRFITSIKMTVASGNQYLLKVSAIDMVRKEEIIRYMYLDKRSVFSQQNFMVLDSTGKVPYFNPYVLGFDAFRLESKNFNNYDSIYILFYGSESPLPKPSFTTIREREFLGKPDSIWVLPFKRNLIYQLTYNGIYYFQLDTAKK
;
A
#
# COMPACT_ATOMS: atom_id res chain seq x y z
N MET A 1 -47.50 -6.73 -18.44
CA MET A 1 -47.23 -6.45 -17.02
C MET A 1 -46.25 -7.54 -16.58
N SER A 2 -44.96 -7.50 -16.94
CA SER A 2 -43.89 -6.60 -16.45
C SER A 2 -43.96 -6.47 -14.92
N ASP A 3 -42.96 -6.92 -14.14
CA ASP A 3 -41.57 -6.52 -14.25
C ASP A 3 -40.59 -7.67 -13.95
N SER A 4 -39.85 -8.10 -14.97
CA SER A 4 -38.54 -8.72 -14.77
C SER A 4 -37.57 -7.59 -14.45
N ALA A 5 -37.23 -7.44 -13.17
CA ALA A 5 -36.24 -6.47 -12.71
C ALA A 5 -34.94 -6.66 -13.51
N ASN A 6 -34.63 -5.66 -14.32
CA ASN A 6 -33.38 -5.48 -15.03
C ASN A 6 -32.22 -5.64 -14.05
N LEU A 7 -31.60 -6.81 -14.02
CA LEU A 7 -30.20 -6.96 -13.65
C LEU A 7 -29.42 -6.22 -14.73
N LYS A 8 -29.33 -4.89 -14.58
CA LYS A 8 -28.38 -4.07 -15.31
C LYS A 8 -27.05 -4.78 -15.17
N ASN A 9 -26.55 -5.28 -16.29
CA ASN A 9 -25.16 -5.66 -16.47
C ASN A 9 -24.31 -4.67 -15.67
N LEU A 10 -23.66 -5.15 -14.61
CA LEU A 10 -22.44 -4.53 -14.08
C LEU A 10 -21.40 -4.71 -15.20
N ALA A 11 -21.59 -3.96 -16.28
CA ALA A 11 -20.63 -3.85 -17.34
C ALA A 11 -19.38 -3.30 -16.68
N PHE A 12 -18.26 -4.01 -16.81
CA PHE A 12 -16.95 -3.45 -16.57
C PHE A 12 -16.81 -2.25 -17.51
N THR A 13 -17.13 -1.06 -17.00
CA THR A 13 -17.29 0.17 -17.79
C THR A 13 -15.98 0.68 -18.38
N ASP A 14 -14.84 0.16 -17.91
CA ASP A 14 -13.54 0.52 -18.43
C ASP A 14 -12.59 -0.68 -18.34
N SER A 15 -11.94 -1.02 -19.45
CA SER A 15 -10.91 -2.05 -19.51
C SER A 15 -9.78 -1.54 -20.39
N GLY A 16 -8.55 -1.66 -19.89
CA GLY A 16 -7.34 -1.29 -20.62
C GLY A 16 -6.33 -2.42 -20.54
N SER A 17 -5.50 -2.56 -21.56
CA SER A 17 -4.38 -3.50 -21.58
C SER A 17 -3.11 -2.79 -21.98
N PHE A 18 -2.01 -3.18 -21.34
CA PHE A 18 -0.67 -2.67 -21.64
C PHE A 18 0.25 -3.87 -21.77
N VAL A 19 1.00 -3.93 -22.87
CA VAL A 19 1.99 -4.98 -23.11
C VAL A 19 3.36 -4.33 -23.06
N TYR A 20 4.25 -4.88 -22.24
CA TYR A 20 5.62 -4.42 -22.12
C TYR A 20 6.56 -5.63 -22.30
N SER A 21 7.51 -5.51 -23.23
CA SER A 21 8.51 -6.53 -23.50
C SER A 21 9.91 -5.96 -23.29
N PHE A 22 10.80 -6.76 -22.72
CA PHE A 22 12.20 -6.41 -22.53
C PHE A 22 13.09 -7.64 -22.73
N LYS A 23 14.34 -7.42 -23.13
CA LYS A 23 15.36 -8.47 -23.22
C LYS A 23 16.17 -8.47 -21.92
N ARG A 24 16.50 -9.66 -21.42
CA ARG A 24 17.30 -9.81 -20.19
C ARG A 24 18.78 -9.45 -20.40
N GLU A 25 19.29 -9.54 -21.63
CA GLU A 25 20.66 -9.10 -21.96
C GLU A 25 20.86 -7.64 -21.58
N GLY A 26 21.82 -7.37 -20.69
CA GLY A 26 22.15 -6.02 -20.22
C GLY A 26 21.34 -5.51 -19.03
N VAL A 27 20.52 -6.36 -18.40
CA VAL A 27 19.81 -6.04 -17.15
C VAL A 27 20.53 -6.70 -15.98
N GLU A 28 20.73 -5.96 -14.88
CA GLU A 28 21.24 -6.50 -13.61
C GLU A 28 20.37 -7.67 -13.10
N ASP A 29 20.81 -8.35 -12.02
CA ASP A 29 20.08 -9.47 -11.41
C ASP A 29 18.61 -9.15 -11.05
N ARG A 30 18.26 -7.86 -10.93
CA ARG A 30 16.91 -7.37 -10.65
C ARG A 30 16.47 -6.33 -11.67
N PHE A 31 15.30 -6.55 -12.28
CA PHE A 31 14.61 -5.58 -13.12
C PHE A 31 13.43 -4.96 -12.37
N ILE A 32 13.40 -3.63 -12.24
CA ILE A 32 12.27 -2.89 -11.65
C ILE A 32 11.77 -1.89 -12.69
N THR A 33 10.48 -1.93 -12.99
CA THR A 33 9.83 -1.01 -13.93
C THR A 33 8.48 -0.56 -13.39
N SER A 34 7.93 0.49 -13.99
CA SER A 34 6.59 1.01 -13.68
C SER A 34 5.78 1.18 -14.95
N ILE A 35 4.50 0.81 -14.88
CA ILE A 35 3.53 1.03 -15.96
C ILE A 35 2.62 2.17 -15.50
N LYS A 36 2.67 3.29 -16.21
CA LYS A 36 1.78 4.42 -15.95
C LYS A 36 0.39 4.09 -16.47
N MET A 37 -0.58 4.10 -15.56
CA MET A 37 -1.99 3.93 -15.89
C MET A 37 -2.82 5.06 -15.28
N THR A 38 -3.79 5.54 -16.04
CA THR A 38 -4.77 6.52 -15.58
C THR A 38 -6.05 5.76 -15.24
N VAL A 39 -6.56 5.98 -14.03
CA VAL A 39 -7.79 5.36 -13.53
C VAL A 39 -8.63 6.45 -12.86
N ALA A 40 -9.96 6.37 -12.97
CA ALA A 40 -10.84 7.34 -12.34
C ALA A 40 -10.85 7.17 -10.81
N SER A 41 -10.92 8.29 -10.09
CA SER A 41 -11.11 8.29 -8.63
C SER A 41 -12.53 7.84 -8.26
N GLY A 42 -12.71 7.42 -7.00
CA GLY A 42 -14.01 6.98 -6.48
C GLY A 42 -14.35 5.51 -6.74
N ASN A 43 -13.54 4.79 -7.53
CA ASN A 43 -13.82 3.42 -7.94
C ASN A 43 -12.82 2.42 -7.37
N GLN A 44 -13.19 1.13 -7.43
CA GLN A 44 -12.29 0.01 -7.17
C GLN A 44 -12.15 -0.82 -8.45
N TYR A 45 -10.93 -1.20 -8.80
CA TYR A 45 -10.62 -1.96 -10.01
C TYR A 45 -9.98 -3.30 -9.66
N LEU A 46 -10.14 -4.28 -10.54
CA LEU A 46 -9.39 -5.53 -10.50
C LEU A 46 -8.32 -5.50 -11.59
N LEU A 47 -7.05 -5.46 -11.20
CA LEU A 47 -5.94 -5.55 -12.11
C LEU A 47 -5.50 -7.00 -12.25
N LYS A 48 -5.48 -7.49 -13.50
CA LYS A 48 -4.83 -8.74 -13.87
C LYS A 48 -3.45 -8.43 -14.43
N VAL A 49 -2.41 -8.91 -13.75
CA VAL A 49 -1.02 -8.82 -14.22
C VAL A 49 -0.60 -10.22 -14.67
N SER A 50 -0.17 -10.34 -15.92
CA SER A 50 0.44 -11.56 -16.45
C SER A 50 1.89 -11.29 -16.82
N ALA A 51 2.78 -12.19 -16.39
CA ALA A 51 4.18 -12.21 -16.79
C ALA A 51 4.45 -13.55 -17.48
N ILE A 52 4.94 -13.50 -18.72
CA ILE A 52 5.21 -14.68 -19.54
C ILE A 52 6.71 -14.77 -19.78
N ASP A 53 7.33 -15.88 -19.38
CA ASP A 53 8.69 -16.24 -19.78
C ASP A 53 8.64 -16.96 -21.13
N MET A 54 9.11 -16.28 -22.17
CA MET A 54 9.09 -16.79 -23.55
C MET A 54 10.04 -17.98 -23.77
N VAL A 55 11.09 -18.12 -22.96
CA VAL A 55 12.09 -19.20 -23.09
C VAL A 55 11.59 -20.45 -22.37
N ARG A 56 11.08 -20.29 -21.15
CA ARG A 56 10.55 -21.39 -20.33
C ARG A 56 9.11 -21.76 -20.65
N LYS A 57 8.39 -20.91 -21.41
CA LYS A 57 6.96 -21.04 -21.71
C LYS A 57 6.10 -21.09 -20.44
N GLU A 58 6.50 -20.36 -19.42
CA GLU A 58 5.79 -20.25 -18.15
C GLU A 58 5.02 -18.93 -18.09
N GLU A 59 3.80 -18.97 -17.55
CA GLU A 59 2.99 -17.78 -17.28
C GLU A 59 2.68 -17.69 -15.79
N ILE A 60 2.91 -16.51 -15.21
CA ILE A 60 2.50 -16.18 -13.85
C ILE A 60 1.42 -15.11 -13.94
N ILE A 61 0.23 -15.42 -13.43
CA ILE A 61 -0.90 -14.50 -13.35
C ILE A 61 -1.11 -14.09 -11.89
N ARG A 62 -1.24 -12.78 -11.65
CA ARG A 62 -1.67 -12.22 -10.37
C ARG A 62 -2.87 -11.31 -10.56
N TYR A 63 -3.78 -11.39 -9.61
CA TYR A 63 -4.92 -10.50 -9.49
C TYR A 63 -4.72 -9.60 -8.28
N MET A 64 -4.90 -8.30 -8.45
CA MET A 64 -4.77 -7.32 -7.38
C MET A 64 -5.85 -6.26 -7.48
N TYR A 65 -6.44 -5.90 -6.35
CA TYR A 65 -7.40 -4.81 -6.31
C TYR A 65 -6.68 -3.47 -6.29
N LEU A 66 -7.14 -2.53 -7.10
CA LEU A 66 -6.76 -1.13 -7.01
C LEU A 66 -7.91 -0.35 -6.38
N ASP A 67 -7.73 0.09 -5.14
CA ASP A 67 -8.72 0.90 -4.41
C ASP A 67 -8.40 2.40 -4.59
N LYS A 68 -9.22 3.06 -5.40
CA LYS A 68 -9.17 4.50 -5.67
C LYS A 68 -10.38 5.24 -5.11
N ARG A 69 -11.13 4.63 -4.19
CA ARG A 69 -12.28 5.24 -3.51
C ARG A 69 -11.85 6.37 -2.58
N SER A 70 -10.64 6.28 -2.01
CA SER A 70 -10.10 7.25 -1.06
C SER A 70 -8.68 7.67 -1.44
N VAL A 71 -8.39 8.97 -1.27
CA VAL A 71 -7.03 9.51 -1.35
C VAL A 71 -6.16 9.08 -0.18
N PHE A 72 -6.77 8.62 0.91
CA PHE A 72 -6.10 8.10 2.11
C PHE A 72 -5.80 6.59 2.03
N SER A 73 -6.10 5.93 0.91
CA SER A 73 -5.79 4.51 0.78
C SER A 73 -4.27 4.28 0.83
N GLN A 74 -3.87 3.16 1.42
CA GLN A 74 -2.47 2.71 1.48
C GLN A 74 -1.79 2.69 0.11
N GLN A 75 -2.57 2.45 -0.96
CA GLN A 75 -2.08 2.41 -2.35
C GLN A 75 -1.72 3.78 -2.94
N ASN A 76 -1.92 4.87 -2.20
CA ASN A 76 -1.46 6.20 -2.56
C ASN A 76 -0.14 6.57 -1.89
N PHE A 77 0.47 5.60 -1.19
CA PHE A 77 1.79 5.69 -0.61
C PHE A 77 2.71 4.65 -1.25
N MET A 78 3.96 5.03 -1.43
CA MET A 78 5.03 4.14 -1.84
C MET A 78 6.18 4.32 -0.88
N VAL A 79 6.71 3.22 -0.36
CA VAL A 79 7.88 3.28 0.49
C VAL A 79 9.10 2.94 -0.35
N LEU A 80 10.14 3.76 -0.25
CA LEU A 80 11.39 3.62 -0.96
C LEU A 80 12.53 3.47 0.04
N ASP A 81 13.63 2.90 -0.40
CA ASP A 81 14.88 2.93 0.33
C ASP A 81 15.40 4.37 0.56
N SER A 82 16.41 4.51 1.42
CA SER A 82 17.04 5.79 1.72
C SER A 82 17.62 6.49 0.48
N THR A 83 17.95 5.74 -0.58
CA THR A 83 18.43 6.30 -1.86
C THR A 83 17.29 6.82 -2.75
N GLY A 84 16.08 6.32 -2.57
CA GLY A 84 14.90 6.64 -3.38
C GLY A 84 14.84 5.85 -4.70
N LYS A 85 15.66 4.82 -4.88
CA LYS A 85 15.74 4.04 -6.13
C LYS A 85 14.98 2.73 -6.06
N VAL A 86 14.87 2.13 -4.88
CA VAL A 86 14.32 0.80 -4.70
C VAL A 86 13.03 0.87 -3.89
N PRO A 87 11.87 0.51 -4.48
CA PRO A 87 10.63 0.42 -3.73
C PRO A 87 10.60 -0.82 -2.83
N TYR A 88 10.04 -0.63 -1.64
CA TYR A 88 9.50 -1.73 -0.86
C TYR A 88 8.14 -2.09 -1.46
N PHE A 89 8.02 -3.34 -1.92
CA PHE A 89 6.76 -3.84 -2.50
C PHE A 89 5.69 -4.12 -1.44
N ASN A 90 6.12 -4.27 -0.18
CA ASN A 90 5.24 -4.30 0.96
C ASN A 90 5.01 -2.86 1.47
N PRO A 91 3.84 -2.57 2.05
CA PRO A 91 3.51 -1.23 2.56
C PRO A 91 4.14 -0.94 3.93
N TYR A 92 5.20 -1.66 4.29
CA TYR A 92 5.86 -1.57 5.58
C TYR A 92 7.36 -1.80 5.41
N VAL A 93 8.12 -1.23 6.34
CA VAL A 93 9.56 -1.44 6.49
C VAL A 93 9.77 -2.18 7.80
N LEU A 94 10.71 -3.13 7.80
CA LEU A 94 11.11 -3.86 8.98
C LEU A 94 12.47 -3.34 9.45
N GLY A 95 12.65 -3.25 10.77
CA GLY A 95 13.90 -2.83 11.38
C GLY A 95 14.11 -1.32 11.37
N PHE A 96 15.38 -0.92 11.54
CA PHE A 96 15.80 0.47 11.76
C PHE A 96 16.31 1.15 10.48
N ASP A 97 16.00 0.57 9.32
CA ASP A 97 16.46 1.09 8.05
C ASP A 97 15.84 2.47 7.77
N ALA A 98 16.68 3.38 7.28
CA ALA A 98 16.20 4.66 6.81
C ALA A 98 15.44 4.48 5.48
N PHE A 99 14.29 5.14 5.36
CA PHE A 99 13.42 5.02 4.19
C PHE A 99 12.86 6.38 3.77
N ARG A 100 12.32 6.43 2.56
CA ARG A 100 11.55 7.56 2.06
C ARG A 100 10.12 7.14 1.85
N LEU A 101 9.19 8.00 2.22
CA LEU A 101 7.78 7.82 1.90
C LEU A 101 7.48 8.71 0.69
N GLU A 102 6.81 8.19 -0.32
CA GLU A 102 6.27 8.95 -1.44
C GLU A 102 4.75 8.90 -1.45
N SER A 103 4.11 10.02 -1.81
CA SER A 103 2.67 10.07 -2.05
C SER A 103 2.32 11.03 -3.18
N LYS A 104 1.22 10.76 -3.87
CA LYS A 104 0.65 11.71 -4.84
C LYS A 104 0.14 12.99 -4.17
N ASN A 105 -0.10 12.96 -2.85
CA ASN A 105 -0.76 14.05 -2.13
C ASN A 105 0.20 15.00 -1.40
N PHE A 106 1.51 14.94 -1.65
CA PHE A 106 2.49 15.82 -0.97
C PHE A 106 2.17 17.31 -1.03
N ASN A 107 1.55 17.78 -2.11
CA ASN A 107 1.25 19.20 -2.27
C ASN A 107 -0.01 19.62 -1.49
N ASN A 108 -0.74 18.67 -0.92
CA ASN A 108 -2.01 18.91 -0.23
C ASN A 108 -1.85 18.83 1.30
N TYR A 109 -0.70 18.37 1.80
CA TYR A 109 -0.44 18.14 3.22
C TYR A 109 1.00 18.53 3.56
N ASP A 110 1.18 19.43 4.53
CA ASP A 110 2.51 19.85 5.00
C ASP A 110 3.04 18.97 6.15
N SER A 111 2.18 18.14 6.73
CA SER A 111 2.50 17.28 7.86
C SER A 111 1.92 15.88 7.70
N ILE A 112 2.55 14.93 8.38
CA ILE A 112 2.10 13.54 8.48
C ILE A 112 2.01 13.17 9.96
N TYR A 113 0.95 12.45 10.29
CA TYR A 113 0.72 11.92 11.63
C TYR A 113 1.27 10.50 11.71
N ILE A 114 1.96 10.22 12.81
CA ILE A 114 2.53 8.91 13.07
C ILE A 114 1.95 8.42 14.39
N LEU A 115 1.10 7.41 14.31
CA LEU A 115 0.61 6.71 15.49
C LEU A 115 1.67 5.68 15.90
N PHE A 116 2.20 5.82 17.10
CA PHE A 116 3.19 4.89 17.65
C PHE A 116 2.53 3.93 18.64
N TYR A 117 2.80 2.65 18.43
CA TYR A 117 2.42 1.56 19.33
C TYR A 117 3.70 0.90 19.81
N GLY A 118 4.03 1.10 21.09
CA GLY A 118 5.18 0.53 21.74
C GLY A 118 5.11 -1.00 21.79
N SER A 119 6.24 -1.61 22.07
CA SER A 119 6.42 -3.06 22.12
C SER A 119 5.95 -3.69 23.44
N GLU A 120 5.08 -3.01 24.20
CA GLU A 120 4.46 -3.60 25.39
C GLU A 120 3.54 -4.75 24.97
N SER A 121 4.11 -5.95 24.92
CA SER A 121 3.34 -7.16 24.72
C SER A 121 2.52 -7.42 25.99
N PRO A 122 1.19 -7.36 25.94
CA PRO A 122 0.41 -7.77 27.09
C PRO A 122 0.72 -9.24 27.37
N LEU A 123 0.94 -9.58 28.64
CA LEU A 123 1.11 -10.98 29.05
C LEU A 123 -0.01 -11.84 28.44
N PRO A 124 0.32 -13.04 27.93
CA PRO A 124 -0.68 -13.92 27.34
C PRO A 124 -1.79 -14.12 28.36
N LYS A 125 -3.03 -13.88 27.94
CA LYS A 125 -4.17 -14.01 28.84
C LYS A 125 -4.30 -15.48 29.25
N PRO A 126 -4.70 -15.76 30.51
CA PRO A 126 -5.00 -17.12 30.93
C PRO A 126 -6.07 -17.78 30.06
N SER A 127 -5.98 -19.10 29.87
CA SER A 127 -6.86 -19.91 29.02
C SER A 127 -8.35 -19.89 29.41
N PHE A 128 -8.68 -19.42 30.62
CA PHE A 128 -10.06 -19.26 31.11
C PHE A 128 -10.65 -17.86 30.86
N THR A 129 -9.97 -16.99 30.10
CA THR A 129 -10.43 -15.63 29.88
C THR A 129 -11.55 -15.57 28.82
N THR A 130 -12.78 -15.28 29.22
CA THR A 130 -13.95 -15.10 28.33
C THR A 130 -13.97 -13.74 27.60
N ILE A 131 -12.96 -12.89 27.82
CA ILE A 131 -12.89 -11.53 27.24
C ILE A 131 -12.39 -11.64 25.81
N ARG A 132 -13.16 -11.12 24.85
CA ARG A 132 -12.77 -11.01 23.43
C ARG A 132 -11.35 -10.46 23.30
N GLU A 133 -10.60 -11.01 22.34
CA GLU A 133 -9.29 -10.49 21.95
C GLU A 133 -9.45 -8.99 21.64
N ARG A 134 -8.59 -8.15 22.24
CA ARG A 134 -8.54 -6.74 21.85
C ARG A 134 -8.02 -6.69 20.42
N GLU A 135 -8.53 -5.75 19.63
CA GLU A 135 -7.91 -5.43 18.35
C GLU A 135 -6.41 -5.22 18.54
N PHE A 136 -5.61 -5.86 17.67
CA PHE A 136 -4.14 -5.87 17.72
C PHE A 136 -3.55 -4.44 17.78
N LEU A 137 -4.24 -3.46 17.21
CA LEU A 137 -3.92 -2.04 17.31
C LEU A 137 -5.06 -1.30 18.03
N GLY A 138 -4.96 -1.23 19.35
CA GLY A 138 -5.90 -0.48 20.18
C GLY A 138 -5.71 1.04 20.06
N LYS A 139 -5.51 1.69 21.22
CA LYS A 139 -5.16 3.11 21.28
C LYS A 139 -3.64 3.25 21.08
N PRO A 140 -3.16 4.20 20.26
CA PRO A 140 -1.73 4.47 20.16
C PRO A 140 -1.21 5.07 21.46
N ASP A 141 0.04 4.75 21.80
CA ASP A 141 0.71 5.28 22.99
C ASP A 141 1.08 6.75 22.80
N SER A 142 1.42 7.12 21.56
CA SER A 142 1.68 8.50 21.20
C SER A 142 1.35 8.80 19.74
N ILE A 143 1.13 10.08 19.45
CA ILE A 143 0.90 10.60 18.11
C ILE A 143 1.99 11.64 17.86
N TRP A 144 2.80 11.41 16.83
CA TRP A 144 3.82 12.37 16.40
C TRP A 144 3.37 13.07 15.14
N VAL A 145 3.81 14.32 14.99
CA VAL A 145 3.55 15.12 13.80
C VAL A 145 4.90 15.50 13.21
N LEU A 146 5.19 14.98 12.02
CA LEU A 146 6.43 15.27 11.30
C LEU A 146 6.14 16.07 10.02
N PRO A 147 7.10 16.87 9.53
CA PRO A 147 6.97 17.51 8.22
C PRO A 147 6.78 16.46 7.13
N PHE A 148 5.86 16.70 6.20
CA PHE A 148 5.61 15.83 5.07
C PHE A 148 6.09 16.50 3.78
N LYS A 149 7.29 16.13 3.34
CA LYS A 149 7.93 16.73 2.15
C LYS A 149 8.53 15.65 1.26
N ARG A 150 8.63 15.97 -0.04
CA ARG A 150 9.33 15.11 -1.01
C ARG A 150 10.78 14.91 -0.59
N ASN A 151 11.29 13.71 -0.80
CA ASN A 151 12.67 13.30 -0.50
C ASN A 151 13.08 13.37 0.98
N LEU A 152 12.13 13.53 1.91
CA LEU A 152 12.44 13.44 3.33
C LEU A 152 12.78 11.98 3.67
N ILE A 153 13.87 11.80 4.42
CA ILE A 153 14.30 10.50 4.93
C ILE A 153 13.78 10.35 6.35
N TYR A 154 13.07 9.25 6.59
CA TYR A 154 12.59 8.85 7.91
C TYR A 154 13.52 7.76 8.46
N GLN A 155 13.84 7.87 9.73
CA GLN A 155 14.53 6.82 10.49
C GLN A 155 13.82 6.69 11.83
N LEU A 156 13.33 5.49 12.12
CA LEU A 156 12.52 5.18 13.29
C LEU A 156 13.43 4.61 14.36
N THR A 157 13.48 5.24 15.54
CA THR A 157 14.47 4.90 16.57
C THR A 157 13.96 3.94 17.64
N TYR A 158 12.65 3.91 17.90
CA TYR A 158 12.09 3.15 19.01
C TYR A 158 11.50 1.82 18.53
N ASN A 159 11.54 0.81 19.41
CA ASN A 159 10.95 -0.48 19.14
C ASN A 159 9.43 -0.42 19.23
N GLY A 160 8.75 -0.65 18.12
CA GLY A 160 7.29 -0.66 18.07
C GLY A 160 6.76 -0.64 16.64
N ILE A 161 5.46 -0.40 16.52
CA ILE A 161 4.75 -0.24 15.25
C ILE A 161 4.49 1.24 15.03
N TYR A 162 4.83 1.70 13.83
CA TYR A 162 4.61 3.06 13.38
C TYR A 162 3.58 3.05 12.26
N TYR A 163 2.45 3.74 12.48
CA TYR A 163 1.39 3.87 11.49
C TYR A 163 1.33 5.29 10.97
N PHE A 164 1.64 5.46 9.69
CA PHE A 164 1.69 6.75 9.01
C PHE A 164 0.34 7.07 8.38
N GLN A 165 -0.20 8.26 8.66
CA GLN A 165 -1.47 8.73 8.11
C GLN A 165 -1.45 10.24 7.85
N LEU A 166 -2.16 10.68 6.81
CA LEU A 166 -2.24 12.11 6.44
C LEU A 166 -3.29 12.89 7.24
N ASP A 167 -4.24 12.19 7.86
CA ASP A 167 -5.35 12.78 8.60
C ASP A 167 -5.62 11.97 9.88
N THR A 168 -6.03 12.65 10.94
CA THR A 168 -6.45 12.07 12.21
C THR A 168 -7.95 11.79 12.29
N ALA A 169 -8.75 12.34 11.37
CA ALA A 169 -10.21 12.31 11.43
C ALA A 169 -10.86 11.02 10.92
N LYS A 170 -10.12 10.11 10.28
CA LYS A 170 -10.66 8.87 9.72
C LYS A 170 -9.79 7.65 10.06
N LYS A 171 -10.37 6.71 10.82
CA LYS A 171 -9.98 5.30 10.80
C LYS A 171 -10.71 4.59 9.67
#